data_AF-A0A528MYN5-F1
#
_entry.id   AF-A0A528MYN5-F1
#
_cell.length_a   1.000
_cell.length_b   1.000
_cell.length_c   1.000
_cell.angle_alpha   90.00
_cell.angle_beta   90.00
_cell.angle_gamma   90.00
#
_symmetry.space_group_name_H-M   'P 1'
#
loop_
_entity.id
_entity.type
_entity.pdbx_description
1 polymer ?
#
loop_
_entity_poly.entity_id
_entity_poly.type
_entity_poly.pdbx_seq_one_letter_code
_entity_poly.pdbx_strand_id
1 'polypeptide(L)' 'DYLGMIETLAPEIATATPGELDAKKLPALKIVIRMDEEHSPGMFNFTDVLAMAGRDEHDSLDRISEGLK' A
#
# COMPACT_ATOMS: atom_id res chain seq x y z
N ASP A 1 1.84 -11.25 17.31
CA ASP A 1 1.46 -9.93 16.80
C ASP A 1 2.45 -9.56 15.71
N TYR A 2 2.05 -9.74 14.45
CA TYR A 2 2.94 -9.49 13.31
C TYR A 2 3.15 -7.99 13.08
N LEU A 3 2.15 -7.17 13.45
CA LEU A 3 2.20 -5.73 13.28
C LEU A 3 3.21 -5.12 14.24
N GLY A 4 3.20 -5.57 15.50
CA GLY A 4 4.23 -5.17 16.47
C GLY A 4 5.66 -5.53 16.05
N MET A 5 5.84 -6.61 15.28
CA MET A 5 7.16 -6.95 14.70
C MET A 5 7.56 -5.95 13.60
N ILE A 6 6.63 -5.53 12.74
CA ILE A 6 6.87 -4.52 11.72
C ILE A 6 7.16 -3.17 12.36
N GLU A 7 6.39 -2.74 13.37
CA GLU A 7 6.64 -1.49 14.09
C GLU A 7 8.00 -1.48 14.80
N THR A 8 8.43 -2.63 15.35
CA THR A 8 9.77 -2.74 15.98
C THR A 8 10.90 -2.58 14.94
N LEU A 9 10.68 -3.07 13.72
CA LEU A 9 11.65 -2.99 12.63
C LEU A 9 11.61 -1.64 11.90
N ALA A 10 10.43 -1.04 11.78
CA ALA A 10 10.14 0.18 11.05
C ALA A 10 9.15 1.06 11.84
N PRO A 11 9.59 1.68 12.95
CA PRO A 11 8.73 2.53 13.78
C PRO A 11 8.19 3.75 13.02
N GLU A 12 8.82 4.12 11.91
CA GLU A 12 8.39 5.20 11.02
C GLU A 12 6.99 4.97 10.45
N ILE A 13 6.55 3.70 10.33
CA ILE A 13 5.23 3.33 9.81
C ILE A 13 4.08 3.97 10.61
N ALA A 14 4.25 4.15 11.92
CA ALA A 14 3.24 4.75 12.79
C ALA A 14 2.93 6.23 12.47
N THR A 15 3.78 6.89 11.67
CA THR A 15 3.61 8.30 11.27
C THR A 15 3.61 8.51 9.76
N ALA A 16 3.90 7.46 8.98
CA ALA A 16 4.01 7.56 7.53
C ALA A 16 2.63 7.67 6.87
N THR A 17 2.61 8.27 5.69
CA THR A 17 1.46 8.16 4.78
C THR A 17 1.49 6.78 4.11
N PRO A 18 0.35 6.09 3.94
CA PRO A 18 0.30 4.84 3.18
C PRO A 18 0.94 4.99 1.80
N GLY A 19 1.90 4.12 1.48
CA GLY A 19 2.63 4.15 0.20
C GLY A 19 3.91 5.00 0.18
N GLU A 20 4.13 5.81 1.22
CA GLU A 20 5.34 6.65 1.38
C GLU A 20 6.21 6.19 2.55
N LEU A 21 6.16 4.90 2.90
CA LEU A 21 6.99 4.36 3.97
C LEU A 21 8.48 4.42 3.60
N ASP A 22 9.25 5.15 4.41
CA ASP A 22 10.70 5.18 4.34
C ASP A 22 11.31 4.56 5.60
N ALA A 23 11.29 3.22 5.64
CA ALA A 23 11.87 2.46 6.74
C ALA A 23 13.39 2.32 6.55
N LYS A 24 14.18 2.96 7.42
CA LYS A 24 15.66 2.94 7.33
C LYS A 24 16.25 1.53 7.36
N LYS A 25 15.67 0.63 8.15
CA LYS A 25 16.11 -0.77 8.26
C LYS A 25 15.59 -1.66 7.14
N LEU A 26 14.50 -1.25 6.49
CA LEU A 26 13.82 -1.99 5.43
C LEU A 26 13.57 -1.07 4.24
N PRO A 27 14.64 -0.58 3.56
CA PRO A 27 14.49 0.42 2.51
C PRO A 27 13.70 -0.10 1.30
N ALA A 28 13.62 -1.42 1.12
CA ALA A 28 12.81 -2.08 0.11
C ALA A 28 11.33 -2.24 0.50
N LEU A 29 10.98 -2.10 1.78
CA LEU A 29 9.59 -2.17 2.24
C LEU A 29 8.94 -0.81 2.05
N LYS A 30 8.19 -0.65 0.96
CA LYS A 30 7.51 0.61 0.60
C LYS A 30 6.02 0.63 0.93
N ILE A 31 5.40 -0.55 0.90
CA ILE A 31 3.95 -0.69 1.02
C ILE A 31 3.66 -1.82 2.00
N VAL A 32 2.81 -1.54 2.99
CA VAL A 32 2.26 -2.53 3.90
C VAL A 32 0.74 -2.51 3.71
N ILE A 33 0.18 -3.68 3.43
CA ILE A 33 -1.26 -3.86 3.23
C ILE A 33 -1.76 -4.84 4.29
N ARG A 34 -2.68 -4.40 5.13
CA ARG A 34 -3.31 -5.25 6.16
C ARG A 34 -4.69 -5.72 5.69
N MET A 35 -5.13 -6.86 6.21
CA MET A 35 -6.41 -7.47 5.83
C MET A 35 -7.59 -7.08 6.73
N ASP A 36 -7.33 -6.45 7.88
CA ASP A 36 -8.39 -5.96 8.76
C ASP A 36 -9.04 -4.68 8.23
N GLU A 37 -10.21 -4.35 8.79
CA GLU A 37 -10.95 -3.11 8.52
C GLU A 37 -10.45 -1.92 9.35
N GLU A 38 -9.62 -2.17 10.36
CA GLU A 38 -9.10 -1.13 11.24
C GLU A 38 -7.96 -0.36 10.57
N HIS A 39 -8.09 0.97 10.54
CA HIS A 39 -7.12 1.83 9.91
C HIS A 39 -5.92 2.06 10.82
N SER A 40 -4.73 2.00 10.24
CA SER A 40 -3.48 2.35 10.93
C SER A 40 -2.62 3.25 10.06
N PRO A 41 -1.90 4.22 10.65
CA PRO A 41 -0.97 5.06 9.90
C PRO A 41 0.05 4.21 9.12
N GLY A 42 0.46 4.72 7.95
CA GLY A 42 1.48 4.09 7.11
C GLY A 42 1.07 2.79 6.42
N MET A 43 -0.17 2.33 6.60
CA MET A 43 -0.67 1.07 6.08
C MET A 43 -1.93 1.27 5.23
N PHE A 44 -2.05 0.49 4.16
CA PHE A 44 -3.30 0.36 3.43
C PHE A 44 -4.14 -0.75 4.02
N ASN A 45 -5.46 -0.61 4.00
CA ASN A 45 -6.35 -1.75 4.14
C ASN A 45 -6.58 -2.38 2.78
N PHE A 46 -6.68 -3.71 2.76
CA PHE A 46 -6.95 -4.45 1.55
C PHE A 46 -8.26 -4.00 0.87
N THR A 47 -9.26 -3.63 1.66
CA THR A 47 -10.55 -3.10 1.20
C THR A 47 -10.39 -1.78 0.44
N ASP A 48 -9.50 -0.90 0.91
CA ASP A 48 -9.24 0.39 0.25
C ASP A 48 -8.51 0.17 -1.08
N VAL A 49 -7.55 -0.75 -1.10
CA VAL A 49 -6.82 -1.13 -2.33
C VAL A 49 -7.76 -1.76 -3.35
N LEU A 50 -8.70 -2.59 -2.93
CA LEU A 50 -9.75 -3.14 -3.78
C LEU A 50 -10.66 -2.05 -4.36
N ALA A 51 -11.03 -1.05 -3.55
CA ALA A 51 -11.86 0.06 -3.99
C ALA A 51 -11.12 0.98 -4.98
N MET A 52 -9.79 1.07 -4.91
CA MET A 52 -8.97 1.81 -5.87
C MET A 52 -8.93 1.16 -7.27
N ALA A 53 -9.24 -0.13 -7.40
CA ALA A 53 -9.31 -0.81 -8.70
C ALA A 53 -10.69 -0.58 -9.37
N GLY A 54 -10.93 0.67 -9.77
CA GLY A 54 -12.16 1.10 -10.44
C GLY A 54 -12.19 0.78 -11.94
N ARG A 55 -13.31 1.10 -12.60
CA ARG A 55 -13.45 0.96 -14.06
C ARG A 55 -12.49 1.88 -14.81
N ASP A 56 -12.23 3.06 -14.27
CA ASP A 56 -11.41 4.09 -14.92
C ASP A 56 -9.94 3.63 -15.04
N GLU A 57 -9.42 2.89 -14.06
CA GLU A 57 -8.10 2.28 -14.11
C GLU A 57 -8.00 1.19 -15.18
N HIS A 58 -9.07 0.38 -15.33
CA HIS A 58 -9.13 -0.65 -16.39
C HIS A 58 -9.20 -0.03 -17.78
N ASP A 59 -10.03 0.99 -17.98
CA ASP A 59 -10.13 1.72 -19.26
C ASP A 59 -8.79 2.38 -19.66
N SER A 60 -8.01 2.84 -18.66
CA SER A 60 -6.67 3.38 -18.88
C SER A 60 -5.68 2.29 -19.34
N LEU A 61 -5.72 1.12 -18.71
CA LEU A 61 -4.88 -0.03 -19.10
C LEU A 61 -5.21 -0.51 -20.52
N ASP A 62 -6.50 -0.59 -20.88
CA ASP A 62 -6.94 -0.95 -22.22
C ASP A 62 -6.42 0.05 -23.26
N ARG A 63 -6.52 1.35 -22.96
CA ARG A 63 -6.01 2.41 -23.85
C ARG A 63 -4.50 2.31 -24.08
N ILE A 64 -3.72 1.98 -23.05
CA ILE A 64 -2.27 1.75 -23.17
C ILE A 64 -1.99 0.49 -24.00
N SER A 65 -2.73 -0.60 -23.74
CA SER A 65 -2.61 -1.87 -24.46
C SER A 65 -2.93 -1.73 -25.96
N GLU A 66 -3.93 -0.92 -26.30
CA GLU A 66 -4.26 -0.58 -27.68
C GLU A 66 -3.14 0.24 -28.36
N GLY A 67 -2.47 1.13 -27.63
CA GLY A 67 -1.34 1.91 -28.14
C GLY A 67 -0.03 1.13 -28.32
N LEU A 68 0.04 -0.10 -27.83
CA LEU A 68 1.19 -1.01 -27.97
C LEU A 68 1.05 -1.98 -29.16
N LYS A 69 -0.08 -1.96 -29.88
CA LYS A 69 -0.31 -2.72 -31.12
C LYS A 69 0.14 -1.94 -32.35
#